data_AF-A0A1M3TAR9-F1
#
_entry.id   AF-A0A1M3TAR9-F1
#
_cell.length_a   1.000
_cell.length_b   1.000
_cell.length_c   1.000
_cell.angle_alpha   90.00
_cell.angle_beta   90.00
_cell.angle_gamma   90.00
#
_symmetry.space_group_name_H-M   'P 1'
#
loop_
_entity.id
_entity.type
_entity.pdbx_description
1 polymer ?
#
loop_
_entity_poly.entity_id
_entity_poly.type
_entity_poly.pdbx_seq_one_letter_code
_entity_poly.pdbx_strand_id
1 'polypeptide(L)'
;MDGVSDVRDLIATVLFQTARSGIQASGSPMANYMMPVQAVGPTPKRRNDFIDRELLNITEGQELLLKFRTELMPLFPFVLIHEANFGILRETSPFLLLCIMTACLEHKPALQQNLELEVRSVISTRIMMNMERDMDILRGLLVHIAWSHYHWRNYHTQVYMLLQMAMAIVVDLGLDRYDNFRMRHIYDHEEHTQGSQEGEILHLTPDGQRAFLGCYYLCSK
;
A
#
# COMPACT_ATOMS: atom_id res chain seq x y z
N MET A 1 -68.63 -23.15 -53.12
CA MET A 1 -68.59 -21.95 -53.96
C MET A 1 -68.88 -20.77 -53.04
N ASP A 2 -68.15 -19.69 -53.23
CA ASP A 2 -68.32 -18.35 -52.64
C ASP A 2 -67.86 -18.17 -51.18
N GLY A 3 -66.65 -17.61 -51.00
CA GLY A 3 -66.15 -17.27 -49.65
C GLY A 3 -64.67 -16.87 -49.48
N VAL A 4 -63.91 -16.53 -50.54
CA VAL A 4 -62.47 -16.16 -50.40
C VAL A 4 -62.04 -15.05 -51.39
N SER A 5 -62.86 -14.02 -51.60
CA SER A 5 -62.45 -12.83 -52.39
C SER A 5 -62.77 -11.49 -51.74
N ASP A 6 -63.51 -11.46 -50.62
CA ASP A 6 -63.98 -10.22 -49.97
C ASP A 6 -63.15 -9.81 -48.72
N VAL A 7 -62.12 -10.57 -48.37
CA VAL A 7 -61.22 -10.26 -47.22
C VAL A 7 -59.92 -9.56 -47.68
N ARG A 8 -59.57 -9.62 -48.98
CA ARG A 8 -58.32 -9.03 -49.48
C ARG A 8 -58.41 -7.52 -49.77
N ASP A 9 -59.59 -6.99 -50.11
CA ASP A 9 -59.76 -5.55 -50.35
C ASP A 9 -60.00 -4.74 -49.06
N LEU A 10 -60.45 -5.40 -47.98
CA LEU A 10 -60.60 -4.75 -46.67
C LEU A 10 -59.25 -4.59 -45.93
N ILE A 11 -58.26 -5.45 -46.19
CA ILE A 11 -56.92 -5.35 -45.58
C ILE A 11 -56.05 -4.30 -46.29
N ALA A 12 -56.23 -4.09 -47.61
CA ALA A 12 -55.48 -3.07 -48.36
C ALA A 12 -55.89 -1.63 -48.00
N THR A 13 -57.13 -1.42 -47.55
CA THR A 13 -57.66 -0.08 -47.24
C THR A 13 -57.27 0.39 -45.82
N VAL A 14 -57.08 -0.52 -44.85
CA VAL A 14 -56.64 -0.14 -43.49
C VAL A 14 -55.14 0.22 -43.46
N LEU A 15 -54.32 -0.37 -44.33
CA LEU A 15 -52.87 -0.12 -44.33
C LEU A 15 -52.44 1.21 -45.00
N PHE A 16 -53.31 1.89 -45.73
CA PHE A 16 -52.96 3.17 -46.38
C PHE A 16 -53.49 4.43 -45.67
N GLN A 17 -54.33 4.30 -44.64
CA GLN A 17 -54.87 5.46 -43.91
C GLN A 17 -54.17 5.80 -42.58
N THR A 18 -53.22 4.99 -42.11
CA THR A 18 -52.36 5.36 -40.97
C THR A 18 -51.01 5.97 -41.40
N ALA A 19 -50.94 6.55 -42.61
CA ALA A 19 -49.73 7.20 -43.12
C ALA A 19 -49.83 8.74 -43.21
N ARG A 20 -50.83 9.35 -42.57
CA ARG A 20 -50.92 10.82 -42.43
C ARG A 20 -51.48 11.22 -41.07
N SER A 21 -50.62 11.28 -40.06
CA SER A 21 -50.40 12.49 -39.25
C SER A 21 -49.67 12.17 -37.94
N GLY A 22 -48.55 12.86 -37.73
CA GLY A 22 -48.00 13.19 -36.41
C GLY A 22 -47.35 12.06 -35.60
N ILE A 23 -46.02 12.03 -35.58
CA ILE A 23 -45.21 12.31 -34.38
C ILE A 23 -43.78 12.61 -34.84
N GLN A 24 -43.29 13.78 -34.43
CA GLN A 24 -41.91 14.21 -34.54
C GLN A 24 -41.01 13.30 -33.71
N ALA A 25 -40.01 12.69 -34.35
CA ALA A 25 -38.79 12.23 -33.70
C ALA A 25 -37.61 12.80 -34.48
N SER A 26 -37.34 14.09 -34.27
CA SER A 26 -36.10 14.73 -34.69
C SER A 26 -34.98 14.14 -33.83
N GLY A 27 -34.28 13.15 -34.38
CA GLY A 27 -33.02 12.66 -33.86
C GLY A 27 -31.99 13.78 -33.95
N SER A 28 -31.88 14.57 -32.89
CA SER A 28 -30.81 15.55 -32.73
C SER A 28 -29.54 14.80 -32.33
N PRO A 29 -28.43 14.93 -33.09
CA PRO A 29 -27.15 14.37 -32.67
C PRO A 29 -26.70 15.13 -31.42
N MET A 30 -26.63 14.42 -30.29
CA MET A 30 -26.17 15.00 -29.03
C MET A 30 -24.78 15.59 -29.22
N ALA A 31 -24.70 16.88 -28.93
CA ALA A 31 -23.48 17.67 -28.95
C ALA A 31 -22.36 16.97 -28.17
N ASN A 32 -21.17 16.97 -28.77
CA ASN A 32 -19.91 16.74 -28.10
C ASN A 32 -19.79 17.68 -26.90
N TYR A 33 -20.14 17.21 -25.71
CA TYR A 33 -19.66 17.78 -24.45
C TYR A 33 -18.23 17.30 -24.22
N MET A 34 -17.31 17.80 -25.05
CA MET A 34 -15.88 17.71 -24.81
C MET A 34 -15.56 18.69 -23.68
N MET A 35 -15.68 18.23 -22.44
CA MET A 35 -15.01 18.91 -21.32
C MET A 35 -13.51 18.84 -21.59
N PRO A 36 -12.73 19.91 -21.42
CA PRO A 36 -11.29 19.80 -21.49
C PRO A 36 -10.86 18.84 -20.38
N VAL A 37 -10.36 17.66 -20.77
CA VAL A 37 -9.58 16.82 -19.87
C VAL A 37 -8.34 17.63 -19.55
N GLN A 38 -8.40 18.40 -18.46
CA GLN A 38 -7.21 18.88 -17.81
C GLN A 38 -6.42 17.62 -17.48
N ALA A 39 -5.27 17.45 -18.14
CA ALA A 39 -4.25 16.55 -17.65
C ALA A 39 -3.96 17.01 -16.23
N VAL A 40 -4.55 16.30 -15.25
CA VAL A 40 -4.12 16.39 -13.87
C VAL A 40 -2.72 15.80 -13.88
N GLY A 41 -1.72 16.65 -14.17
CA GLY A 41 -0.35 16.33 -13.84
C GLY A 41 -0.32 15.88 -12.38
N PRO A 42 0.56 14.95 -12.00
CA PRO A 42 0.61 14.46 -10.63
C PRO A 42 0.71 15.67 -9.69
N THR A 43 -0.40 15.99 -9.01
CA THR A 43 -0.39 17.02 -7.99
C THR A 43 0.67 16.56 -6.98
N PRO A 44 1.69 17.37 -6.68
CA PRO A 44 2.66 16.98 -5.67
C PRO A 44 1.87 16.69 -4.41
N LYS A 45 1.84 15.41 -3.98
CA LYS A 45 1.21 15.02 -2.72
C LYS A 45 1.88 15.88 -1.65
N ARG A 46 1.17 16.89 -1.15
CA ARG A 46 1.68 17.74 -0.09
C ARG A 46 1.96 16.83 1.08
N ARG A 47 3.24 16.63 1.40
CA ARG A 47 3.63 15.93 2.62
C ARG A 47 3.01 16.72 3.78
N ASN A 48 2.36 15.97 4.66
CA ASN A 48 1.86 16.46 5.93
C ASN A 48 2.50 15.60 7.02
N ASP A 49 3.82 15.47 6.96
CA ASP A 49 4.57 14.66 7.93
C ASP A 49 4.93 15.50 9.17
N PHE A 50 5.64 14.89 10.11
CA PHE A 50 6.04 15.50 11.38
C PHE A 50 7.02 16.67 11.21
N ILE A 51 7.73 16.77 10.08
CA ILE A 51 8.62 17.91 9.78
C ILE A 51 7.79 19.08 9.25
N ASP A 52 6.84 18.83 8.35
CA ASP A 52 5.97 19.89 7.78
C ASP A 52 5.04 20.50 8.83
N ARG A 53 4.74 19.74 9.90
CA ARG A 53 3.99 20.19 11.07
C ARG A 53 4.87 20.81 12.17
N GLU A 54 6.17 20.99 11.91
CA GLU A 54 7.14 21.59 12.83
C GLU A 54 7.24 20.86 14.18
N LEU A 55 6.87 19.57 14.23
CA LEU A 55 6.99 18.75 15.44
C LEU A 55 8.45 18.35 15.70
N LEU A 56 9.23 18.22 14.63
CA LEU A 56 10.68 18.03 14.63
C LEU A 56 11.29 18.91 13.54
N ASN A 57 12.47 19.44 13.79
CA ASN A 57 13.25 20.09 12.74
C ASN A 57 14.17 19.08 12.02
N ILE A 58 14.68 19.45 10.84
CA ILE A 58 15.52 18.55 10.01
C ILE A 58 16.82 18.18 10.74
N THR A 59 17.41 19.11 11.47
CA THR A 59 18.67 18.90 12.20
C THR A 59 18.50 17.89 13.33
N GLU A 60 17.46 18.05 14.16
CA GLU A 60 17.05 17.08 15.19
C GLU A 60 16.76 15.72 14.56
N GLY A 61 16.07 15.69 13.41
CA GLY A 61 15.84 14.46 12.66
C GLY A 61 17.13 13.77 12.23
N GLN A 62 18.15 14.52 11.80
CA GLN A 62 19.46 13.98 11.44
C GLN A 62 20.21 13.45 12.67
N GLU A 63 20.15 14.15 13.80
CA GLU A 63 20.76 13.71 15.07
C GLU A 63 20.12 12.42 15.58
N LEU A 64 18.78 12.33 15.54
CA LEU A 64 18.06 11.11 15.93
C LEU A 64 18.34 9.94 14.99
N LEU A 65 18.46 10.20 13.69
CA LEU A 65 18.85 9.17 12.73
C LEU A 65 20.29 8.69 12.97
N LEU A 66 21.20 9.59 13.35
CA LEU A 66 22.56 9.22 13.74
C LEU A 66 22.54 8.36 15.01
N LYS A 67 21.79 8.78 16.04
CA LYS A 67 21.59 8.01 17.28
C LYS A 67 21.07 6.61 17.00
N PHE A 68 20.05 6.48 16.14
CA PHE A 68 19.52 5.19 15.74
C PHE A 68 20.62 4.27 15.20
N ARG A 69 21.50 4.78 14.35
CA ARG A 69 22.59 4.00 13.75
C ARG A 69 23.65 3.59 14.75
N THR A 70 24.00 4.45 15.70
CA THR A 70 25.10 4.21 16.63
C THR A 70 24.68 3.39 17.84
N GLU A 71 23.43 3.53 18.29
CA GLU A 71 22.97 2.95 19.57
C GLU A 71 21.93 1.84 19.39
N LEU A 72 20.93 2.03 18.52
CA LEU A 72 19.81 1.08 18.39
C LEU A 72 20.11 -0.02 17.37
N MET A 73 20.60 0.35 16.19
CA MET A 73 20.88 -0.56 15.09
C MET A 73 21.85 -1.71 15.46
N PRO A 74 22.91 -1.51 16.27
CA PRO A 74 23.78 -2.61 16.71
C PRO A 74 23.06 -3.64 17.60
N LEU A 75 22.01 -3.23 18.31
CA LEU A 75 21.23 -4.10 19.20
C LEU A 75 20.13 -4.87 18.44
N PHE A 76 19.68 -4.35 17.30
CA PHE A 76 18.71 -4.98 16.41
C PHE A 76 19.15 -4.85 14.93
N PRO A 77 20.14 -5.67 14.47
CA PRO A 77 20.82 -5.49 13.19
C PRO A 77 20.03 -6.04 11.98
N PHE A 78 18.70 -6.03 12.05
CA PHE A 78 17.82 -6.54 11.01
C PHE A 78 17.27 -5.43 10.10
N VAL A 79 17.44 -4.17 10.50
CA VAL A 79 17.06 -2.99 9.71
C VAL A 79 18.26 -2.06 9.63
N LEU A 80 19.12 -2.28 8.62
CA LEU A 80 20.33 -1.48 8.43
C LEU A 80 20.08 -0.24 7.59
N ILE A 81 20.69 0.88 7.96
CA ILE A 81 20.57 2.16 7.27
C ILE A 81 21.97 2.74 7.03
N HIS A 82 22.60 2.30 5.96
CA HIS A 82 24.03 2.55 5.69
C HIS A 82 24.32 3.99 5.28
N GLU A 83 23.60 4.57 4.31
CA GLU A 83 24.04 5.83 3.67
C GLU A 83 22.92 6.86 3.40
N ALA A 84 21.68 6.57 3.80
CA ALA A 84 20.57 7.46 3.49
C ALA A 84 20.65 8.77 4.30
N ASN A 85 20.86 9.90 3.59
CA ASN A 85 20.56 11.22 4.14
C ASN A 85 19.12 11.24 4.66
N PHE A 86 18.87 11.92 5.78
CA PHE A 86 17.53 12.10 6.35
C PHE A 86 16.49 12.50 5.29
N GLY A 87 16.84 13.41 4.38
CA GLY A 87 15.96 13.82 3.28
C GLY A 87 15.62 12.69 2.30
N ILE A 88 16.60 11.86 1.94
CA ILE A 88 16.40 10.71 1.07
C ILE A 88 15.52 9.68 1.77
N LEU A 89 15.78 9.39 3.04
CA LEU A 89 14.98 8.43 3.81
C LEU A 89 13.54 8.92 4.00
N ARG A 90 13.35 10.22 4.22
CA ARG A 90 12.04 10.89 4.24
C ARG A 90 11.31 10.72 2.90
N GLU A 91 12.06 10.68 1.81
CA GLU A 91 11.55 10.49 0.46
C GLU A 91 11.15 9.05 0.15
N THR A 92 12.05 8.10 0.39
CA THR A 92 11.93 6.71 -0.05
C THR A 92 11.21 5.82 0.94
N SER A 93 11.31 6.11 2.25
CA SER A 93 10.81 5.23 3.31
C SER A 93 10.27 6.06 4.49
N PRO A 94 9.17 6.82 4.26
CA PRO A 94 8.63 7.74 5.25
C PRO A 94 8.08 7.05 6.50
N PHE A 95 7.52 5.84 6.36
CA PHE A 95 7.00 5.11 7.52
C PHE A 95 8.13 4.54 8.39
N LEU A 96 9.17 3.99 7.76
CA LEU A 96 10.39 3.60 8.46
C LEU A 96 11.01 4.79 9.20
N LEU A 97 11.12 5.95 8.53
CA LEU A 97 11.64 7.16 9.16
C LEU A 97 10.83 7.54 10.40
N LEU A 98 9.49 7.56 10.29
CA LEU A 98 8.60 7.85 11.42
C LEU A 98 8.86 6.90 12.59
N CYS A 99 8.97 5.60 12.34
CA CYS A 99 9.23 4.60 13.38
C CYS A 99 10.59 4.80 14.06
N ILE A 100 11.61 5.18 13.29
CA ILE A 100 12.95 5.49 13.82
C ILE A 100 12.93 6.72 14.72
N MET A 101 12.26 7.81 14.29
CA MET A 101 12.13 9.02 15.10
C MET A 101 11.46 8.70 16.43
N THR A 102 10.35 7.98 16.40
CA THR A 102 9.60 7.54 17.58
C THR A 102 10.50 6.71 18.52
N ALA A 103 11.26 5.75 17.98
CA ALA A 103 12.18 4.93 18.78
C ALA A 103 13.29 5.74 19.48
N CYS A 104 13.78 6.81 18.86
CA CYS A 104 14.89 7.62 19.39
C CYS A 104 14.44 8.80 20.27
N LEU A 105 13.13 9.06 20.36
CA LEU A 105 12.54 10.21 21.02
C LEU A 105 12.36 10.08 22.54
N GLU A 106 13.04 9.13 23.19
CA GLU A 106 12.97 8.87 24.64
C GLU A 106 13.22 10.11 25.52
N HIS A 107 13.99 11.08 25.02
CA HIS A 107 14.30 12.34 25.69
C HIS A 107 13.13 13.36 25.67
N LYS A 108 12.09 13.12 24.85
CA LYS A 108 10.89 13.96 24.69
C LYS A 108 9.61 13.10 24.70
N PRO A 109 9.19 12.55 25.86
CA PRO A 109 8.11 11.56 25.95
C PRO A 109 6.75 12.06 25.42
N ALA A 110 6.42 13.34 25.58
CA ALA A 110 5.17 13.90 25.04
C ALA A 110 5.15 13.89 23.50
N LEU A 111 6.27 14.23 22.87
CA LEU A 111 6.40 14.20 21.41
C LEU A 111 6.45 12.75 20.89
N GLN A 112 7.15 11.89 21.62
CA GLN A 112 7.21 10.46 21.35
C GLN A 112 5.79 9.85 21.30
N GLN A 113 4.94 10.16 22.28
CA GLN A 113 3.55 9.71 22.30
C GLN A 113 2.73 10.23 21.10
N ASN A 114 2.96 11.47 20.68
CA ASN A 114 2.30 12.03 19.50
C ASN A 114 2.70 11.29 18.22
N LEU A 115 4.00 11.03 18.01
CA LEU A 115 4.45 10.27 16.85
C LEU A 115 4.01 8.82 16.90
N GLU A 116 3.87 8.23 18.08
CA GLU A 116 3.34 6.88 18.22
C GLU A 116 1.86 6.78 17.79
N LEU A 117 1.04 7.78 18.15
CA LEU A 117 -0.34 7.86 17.63
C LEU A 117 -0.34 7.96 16.10
N GLU A 118 0.63 8.69 15.54
CA GLU A 118 0.81 8.78 14.10
C GLU A 118 1.23 7.44 13.47
N VAL A 119 2.18 6.71 14.09
CA VAL A 119 2.57 5.36 13.65
C VAL A 119 1.34 4.45 13.60
N ARG A 120 0.51 4.47 14.65
CA ARG A 120 -0.73 3.68 14.70
C ARG A 120 -1.72 4.10 13.63
N SER A 121 -1.88 5.40 13.39
CA SER A 121 -2.73 5.89 12.30
C SER A 121 -2.25 5.40 10.94
N VAL A 122 -0.93 5.47 10.68
CA VAL A 122 -0.35 5.00 9.42
C VAL A 122 -0.52 3.50 9.25
N ILE A 123 -0.33 2.71 10.31
CA ILE A 123 -0.59 1.27 10.31
C ILE A 123 -2.05 0.98 9.95
N SER A 124 -3.00 1.62 10.63
CA SER A 124 -4.42 1.42 10.36
C SER A 124 -4.79 1.80 8.93
N THR A 125 -4.28 2.91 8.40
CA THR A 125 -4.60 3.34 7.05
C THR A 125 -3.87 2.51 5.99
N ARG A 126 -2.55 2.44 6.01
CA ARG A 126 -1.77 1.77 4.95
C ARG A 126 -1.97 0.26 4.96
N ILE A 127 -1.93 -0.37 6.14
CA ILE A 127 -1.97 -1.84 6.23
C ILE A 127 -3.41 -2.36 6.17
N MET A 128 -4.32 -1.76 6.94
CA MET A 128 -5.69 -2.30 7.09
C MET A 128 -6.68 -1.74 6.08
N MET A 129 -6.65 -0.43 5.81
CA MET A 129 -7.60 0.20 4.87
C MET A 129 -7.14 0.06 3.42
N ASN A 130 -5.89 0.42 3.13
CA ASN A 130 -5.36 0.45 1.76
C ASN A 130 -4.78 -0.90 1.32
N MET A 131 -4.61 -1.83 2.26
CA MET A 131 -4.01 -3.13 1.99
C MET A 131 -2.64 -3.03 1.29
N GLU A 132 -1.80 -2.07 1.69
CA GLU A 132 -0.44 -1.87 1.17
C GLU A 132 0.58 -2.83 1.80
N ARG A 133 1.47 -3.41 0.99
CA ARG A 133 2.55 -4.30 1.43
C ARG A 133 3.82 -3.92 0.68
N ASP A 134 4.77 -3.37 1.42
CA ASP A 134 6.06 -2.95 0.88
C ASP A 134 7.16 -3.08 1.93
N MET A 135 8.40 -2.89 1.50
CA MET A 135 9.57 -2.96 2.38
C MET A 135 9.65 -1.80 3.39
N ASP A 136 9.02 -0.66 3.11
CA ASP A 136 8.98 0.50 4.03
C ASP A 136 8.12 0.14 5.26
N ILE A 137 6.93 -0.43 5.03
CA ILE A 137 6.01 -0.92 6.06
C ILE A 137 6.67 -2.03 6.88
N LEU A 138 7.27 -3.03 6.22
CA LEU A 138 7.90 -4.13 6.94
C LEU A 138 9.03 -3.65 7.85
N ARG A 139 9.97 -2.86 7.32
CA ARG A 139 11.10 -2.35 8.10
C ARG A 139 10.64 -1.42 9.22
N GLY A 140 9.65 -0.56 8.97
CA GLY A 140 9.06 0.31 9.98
C GLY A 140 8.40 -0.47 11.11
N LEU A 141 7.61 -1.50 10.80
CA LEU A 141 7.02 -2.39 11.80
C LEU A 141 8.07 -3.09 12.65
N LEU A 142 9.13 -3.64 12.04
CA LEU A 142 10.20 -4.30 12.78
C LEU A 142 10.88 -3.35 13.78
N VAL A 143 11.18 -2.11 13.36
CA VAL A 143 11.73 -1.07 14.26
C VAL A 143 10.74 -0.76 15.38
N HIS A 144 9.48 -0.52 15.05
CA HIS A 144 8.47 -0.16 16.05
C HIS A 144 8.24 -1.27 17.07
N ILE A 145 8.23 -2.54 16.64
CA ILE A 145 8.09 -3.70 17.51
C ILE A 145 9.33 -3.88 18.40
N ALA A 146 10.53 -3.81 17.83
CA ALA A 146 11.78 -4.00 18.58
C ALA A 146 11.95 -2.98 19.73
N TRP A 147 11.51 -1.74 19.50
CA TRP A 147 11.64 -0.62 20.46
C TRP A 147 10.33 -0.26 21.18
N SER A 148 9.33 -1.15 21.11
CA SER A 148 8.01 -1.00 21.75
C SER A 148 8.06 -0.83 23.28
N HIS A 149 9.11 -1.36 23.91
CA HIS A 149 9.31 -1.30 25.36
C HIS A 149 9.53 0.10 25.92
N TYR A 150 9.97 1.06 25.10
CA TYR A 150 10.10 2.46 25.49
C TYR A 150 8.75 3.19 25.60
N HIS A 151 7.67 2.60 25.08
CA HIS A 151 6.43 3.30 24.74
C HIS A 151 5.19 2.72 25.43
N TRP A 152 5.12 1.38 25.57
CA TRP A 152 3.89 0.70 26.02
C TRP A 152 3.95 0.14 27.43
N ARG A 153 3.05 0.64 28.29
CA ARG A 153 2.78 0.11 29.64
C ARG A 153 1.97 -1.21 29.61
N ASN A 154 1.22 -1.49 28.54
CA ASN A 154 0.32 -2.65 28.41
C ASN A 154 0.78 -3.57 27.27
N TYR A 155 1.55 -4.59 27.61
CA TYR A 155 2.72 -4.99 26.82
C TYR A 155 2.50 -6.05 25.73
N HIS A 156 1.58 -7.01 25.90
CA HIS A 156 1.65 -8.22 25.08
C HIS A 156 0.76 -8.20 23.83
N THR A 157 -0.54 -7.90 23.96
CA THR A 157 -1.50 -8.14 22.87
C THR A 157 -1.21 -7.29 21.62
N GLN A 158 -0.87 -6.02 21.79
CA GLN A 158 -0.63 -5.12 20.65
C GLN A 158 0.65 -5.50 19.89
N VAL A 159 1.72 -5.88 20.60
CA VAL A 159 2.98 -6.34 19.99
C VAL A 159 2.74 -7.60 19.17
N TYR A 160 2.01 -8.58 19.71
CA TYR A 160 1.67 -9.80 18.97
C TYR A 160 0.86 -9.49 17.71
N MET A 161 -0.12 -8.59 17.78
CA MET A 161 -0.89 -8.20 16.59
C MET A 161 -0.02 -7.56 15.51
N LEU A 162 0.87 -6.64 15.88
CA LEU A 162 1.79 -6.00 14.94
C LEU A 162 2.77 -7.01 14.33
N LEU A 163 3.22 -7.99 15.13
CA LEU A 163 4.09 -9.05 14.67
C LEU A 163 3.40 -9.97 13.66
N GLN A 164 2.13 -10.33 13.90
CA GLN A 164 1.34 -11.08 12.91
C GLN A 164 1.15 -10.29 11.60
N MET A 165 0.97 -8.97 11.67
CA MET A 165 0.95 -8.13 10.47
C MET A 165 2.29 -8.13 9.73
N ALA A 166 3.41 -8.04 10.45
CA ALA A 166 4.74 -8.10 9.86
C ALA A 166 4.97 -9.46 9.15
N MET A 167 4.56 -10.57 9.78
CA MET A 167 4.61 -11.90 9.18
C MET A 167 3.73 -12.00 7.92
N ALA A 168 2.52 -11.45 7.94
CA ALA A 168 1.67 -11.41 6.76
C ALA A 168 2.34 -10.65 5.59
N ILE A 169 2.99 -9.52 5.88
CA ILE A 169 3.73 -8.76 4.86
C ILE A 169 4.94 -9.54 4.33
N VAL A 170 5.66 -10.27 5.18
CA VAL A 170 6.76 -11.16 4.76
C VAL A 170 6.29 -12.19 3.73
N VAL A 171 5.14 -12.81 3.97
CA VAL A 171 4.52 -13.79 3.07
C VAL A 171 4.07 -13.12 1.78
N ASP A 172 3.39 -11.97 1.88
CA ASP A 172 2.90 -11.20 0.72
C ASP A 172 4.05 -10.72 -0.17
N LEU A 173 5.20 -10.36 0.42
CA LEU A 173 6.43 -9.99 -0.28
C LEU A 173 7.23 -11.20 -0.78
N GLY A 174 6.80 -12.43 -0.49
CA GLY A 174 7.50 -13.65 -0.90
C GLY A 174 8.86 -13.86 -0.24
N LEU A 175 9.15 -13.17 0.88
CA LEU A 175 10.44 -13.26 1.57
C LEU A 175 10.64 -14.61 2.29
N ASP A 176 9.59 -15.40 2.49
CA ASP A 176 9.70 -16.77 3.03
C ASP A 176 10.15 -17.81 1.99
N ARG A 177 10.11 -17.45 0.70
CA ARG A 177 10.25 -18.42 -0.40
C ARG A 177 11.72 -18.72 -0.61
N TYR A 178 12.18 -19.77 0.07
CA TYR A 178 13.54 -20.29 -0.10
C TYR A 178 13.64 -21.16 -1.36
N ASP A 179 14.45 -20.72 -2.32
CA ASP A 179 14.61 -21.40 -3.62
C ASP A 179 15.32 -22.76 -3.57
N ASN A 180 15.96 -23.16 -2.45
CA ASN A 180 16.71 -24.41 -2.45
C ASN A 180 15.91 -25.65 -2.02
N PHE A 181 14.60 -25.54 -1.79
CA PHE A 181 13.74 -26.71 -1.50
C PHE A 181 12.49 -26.83 -2.39
N ARG A 182 12.25 -25.90 -3.32
CA ARG A 182 11.40 -26.22 -4.47
C ARG A 182 12.21 -27.14 -5.36
N MET A 183 12.07 -28.44 -5.09
CA MET A 183 12.25 -29.52 -6.04
C MET A 183 12.10 -28.92 -7.45
N ARG A 184 13.21 -28.84 -8.18
CA ARG A 184 13.24 -28.44 -9.59
C ARG A 184 12.02 -29.09 -10.23
N HIS A 185 11.00 -28.27 -10.50
CA HIS A 185 9.71 -28.78 -10.92
C HIS A 185 9.98 -29.33 -12.32
N ILE A 186 10.08 -30.65 -12.43
CA ILE A 186 10.30 -31.37 -13.69
C ILE A 186 9.08 -31.22 -14.62
N TYR A 187 8.02 -30.52 -14.20
CA TYR A 187 6.89 -30.21 -15.04
C TYR A 187 6.81 -28.71 -15.23
N ASP A 188 7.49 -28.28 -16.27
CA ASP A 188 7.21 -27.07 -17.03
C ASP A 188 5.73 -27.13 -17.47
N HIS A 189 4.87 -26.45 -16.71
CA HIS A 189 3.60 -25.99 -17.24
C HIS A 189 3.40 -24.54 -16.80
N GLU A 190 3.46 -23.70 -17.82
CA GLU A 190 3.27 -22.27 -17.83
C GLU A 190 1.95 -21.90 -17.15
N GLU A 191 2.03 -21.35 -15.94
CA GLU A 191 1.04 -20.39 -15.47
C GLU A 191 1.76 -19.11 -15.09
N HIS A 192 1.72 -18.15 -16.03
CA HIS A 192 2.11 -16.76 -15.84
C HIS A 192 1.34 -16.15 -14.66
N THR A 193 1.90 -16.23 -13.46
CA THR A 193 1.49 -15.39 -12.33
C THR A 193 2.58 -14.35 -12.12
N GLN A 194 2.34 -13.14 -12.66
CA GLN A 194 3.29 -12.02 -12.63
C GLN A 194 3.71 -11.59 -11.20
N GLY A 195 2.97 -12.00 -10.15
CA GLY A 195 3.34 -11.75 -8.75
C GLY A 195 4.52 -12.60 -8.21
N SER A 196 4.98 -13.61 -8.95
CA SER A 196 6.05 -14.50 -8.47
C SER A 196 7.46 -13.91 -8.64
N GLN A 197 7.69 -13.08 -9.67
CA GLN A 197 9.04 -12.57 -9.96
C GLN A 197 9.51 -11.47 -8.99
N GLU A 198 8.62 -10.58 -8.53
CA GLU A 198 9.00 -9.49 -7.61
C GLU A 198 9.40 -10.00 -6.22
N GLY A 199 8.67 -10.99 -5.68
CA GLY A 199 9.01 -11.61 -4.39
C GLY A 199 10.31 -12.42 -4.43
N GLU A 200 10.57 -13.09 -5.57
CA GLU A 200 11.80 -13.83 -5.83
C GLU A 200 13.02 -12.87 -5.85
N ILE A 201 12.89 -11.69 -6.46
CA ILE A 201 13.94 -10.65 -6.47
C ILE A 201 14.18 -10.05 -5.07
N LEU A 202 13.12 -9.84 -4.28
CA LEU A 202 13.23 -9.23 -2.94
C LEU A 202 13.90 -10.16 -1.91
N HIS A 203 13.63 -11.47 -1.95
CA HIS A 203 14.31 -12.45 -1.10
C HIS A 203 15.82 -12.56 -1.40
N LEU A 204 16.25 -12.23 -2.61
CA LEU A 204 17.66 -12.13 -2.96
C LEU A 204 18.35 -10.87 -2.40
N THR A 205 17.59 -9.86 -1.97
CA THR A 205 18.19 -8.65 -1.41
C THR A 205 18.68 -8.88 0.03
N PRO A 206 19.87 -8.39 0.40
CA PRO A 206 20.35 -8.48 1.79
C PRO A 206 19.39 -7.84 2.79
N ASP A 207 18.66 -6.80 2.38
CA ASP A 207 17.69 -6.11 3.23
C ASP A 207 16.40 -6.93 3.44
N GLY A 208 15.92 -7.64 2.41
CA GLY A 208 14.80 -8.58 2.51
C GLY A 208 15.12 -9.74 3.46
N GLN A 209 16.29 -10.35 3.31
CA GLN A 209 16.75 -11.45 4.19
C GLN A 209 16.90 -11.00 5.64
N ARG A 210 17.49 -9.82 5.87
CA ARG A 210 17.61 -9.26 7.22
C ARG A 210 16.24 -8.98 7.84
N ALA A 211 15.32 -8.39 7.08
CA ALA A 211 13.97 -8.13 7.57
C ALA A 211 13.23 -9.44 7.92
N PHE A 212 13.35 -10.47 7.08
CA PHE A 212 12.80 -11.80 7.34
C PHE A 212 13.36 -12.41 8.64
N LEU A 213 14.68 -12.41 8.79
CA LEU A 213 15.35 -12.89 10.00
C LEU A 213 14.96 -12.07 11.24
N GLY A 214 14.78 -10.76 11.08
CA GLY A 214 14.32 -9.88 12.16
C GLY A 214 12.92 -10.23 12.63
N CYS A 215 12.04 -10.59 11.70
CA CYS A 215 10.69 -11.05 12.05
C CYS A 215 10.75 -12.35 12.86
N TYR A 216 11.57 -13.33 12.43
CA TYR A 216 11.77 -14.58 13.17
C TYR A 216 12.37 -14.35 14.56
N TYR A 217 13.37 -13.47 14.67
CA TYR A 217 13.97 -13.08 15.95
C TYR A 217 12.92 -12.52 16.91
N LEU A 218 12.05 -11.61 16.44
CA LEU A 218 10.98 -11.03 17.26
C LEU A 218 9.90 -12.06 17.64
N CYS A 219 9.63 -13.06 16.80
CA CYS A 219 8.74 -14.19 17.14
C CYS A 219 9.30 -15.12 18.22
N SER A 220 10.63 -15.19 18.36
CA SER A 220 11.29 -16.05 19.34
C SER A 220 11.46 -15.42 20.73
N LYS A 221 11.15 -14.13 20.85
CA LYS A 221 11.32 -13.33 22.07
C LYS A 221 10.08 -13.39 22.97
#